data_AF-A0A1F8GTJ7-F1
#
_entry.id   AF-A0A1F8GTJ7-F1
#
_cell.length_a   1.000
_cell.length_b   1.000
_cell.length_c   1.000
_cell.angle_alpha   90.00
_cell.angle_beta   90.00
_cell.angle_gamma   90.00
#
_symmetry.space_group_name_H-M   'P 1'
#
loop_
_entity.id
_entity.type
_entity.pdbx_description
1 polymer ?
#
loop_
_entity_poly.entity_id
_entity_poly.type
_entity_poly.pdbx_seq_one_letter_code
_entity_poly.pdbx_strand_id
1 'polypeptide(L)'
;MFDKTEGDVLELGMGYFSTMILKWLCEMSGRTLYSYESNKEWYGQVVKEDPKPFHKIIFCSDWASADIERHWGLVFIDHSPLRKRHIDIKRLANHADVIVIHDTQPESDKYYNYSKIFPLFKYRLDFTKFKPWTSAVSNFIDVSKLG
;
A
#
# COMPACT_ATOMS: atom_id res chain seq x y z
N MET A 1 -3.16 2.30 14.66
CA MET A 1 -3.52 1.55 13.43
C MET A 1 -2.55 0.40 13.19
N PHE A 2 -1.25 0.65 13.11
CA PHE A 2 -0.25 -0.39 12.86
C PHE A 2 -0.17 -1.49 13.94
N ASP A 3 -0.22 -1.11 15.23
CA ASP A 3 -0.21 -2.07 16.35
C ASP A 3 -1.54 -2.84 16.53
N LYS A 4 -2.52 -2.58 15.65
CA LYS A 4 -3.82 -3.27 15.63
C LYS A 4 -3.92 -4.29 14.50
N THR A 5 -2.87 -4.46 13.70
CA THR A 5 -2.81 -5.42 12.59
C THR A 5 -1.71 -6.44 12.79
N GLU A 6 -1.87 -7.61 12.19
CA GLU A 6 -0.90 -8.70 12.27
C GLU A 6 -0.43 -9.13 10.87
N GLY A 7 0.78 -9.65 10.74
CA GLY A 7 1.35 -10.11 9.46
C GLY A 7 2.33 -9.12 8.82
N ASP A 8 2.83 -9.40 7.63
CA ASP A 8 3.84 -8.54 6.98
C ASP A 8 3.23 -7.24 6.43
N VAL A 9 4.09 -6.36 5.90
CA VAL A 9 3.70 -5.12 5.22
C VAL A 9 4.00 -5.23 3.73
N LEU A 10 3.04 -4.83 2.90
CA LEU A 10 3.20 -4.72 1.46
C LEU A 10 3.20 -3.24 1.04
N GLU A 11 4.16 -2.85 0.23
CA GLU A 11 4.22 -1.56 -0.45
C GLU A 11 4.18 -1.82 -1.96
N LEU A 12 3.17 -1.26 -2.65
CA LEU A 12 3.15 -1.22 -4.10
C LEU A 12 3.54 0.19 -4.54
N GLY A 13 4.75 0.32 -5.10
CA GLY A 13 5.34 1.58 -5.54
C GLY A 13 6.23 2.18 -4.46
N MET A 14 7.54 2.22 -4.74
CA MET A 14 8.52 2.72 -3.78
C MET A 14 8.77 4.21 -3.96
N GLY A 15 9.09 4.89 -2.87
CA GLY A 15 9.44 6.30 -2.89
C GLY A 15 10.36 6.67 -1.72
N TYR A 16 11.07 7.80 -1.85
CA TYR A 16 12.05 8.22 -0.84
C TYR A 16 11.46 8.35 0.57
N PHE A 17 10.22 8.83 0.71
CA PHE A 17 9.64 9.13 2.02
C PHE A 17 8.80 7.98 2.60
N SER A 18 7.81 7.48 1.84
CA SER A 18 6.91 6.41 2.30
C SER A 18 7.68 5.15 2.66
N THR A 19 8.58 4.71 1.78
CA THR A 19 9.40 3.52 1.99
C THR A 19 10.25 3.66 3.25
N MET A 20 10.80 4.84 3.51
CA MET A 20 11.63 5.07 4.70
C MET A 20 10.81 4.98 6.00
N ILE A 21 9.59 5.54 6.02
CA ILE A 21 8.67 5.43 7.16
C ILE A 21 8.23 3.97 7.36
N LEU A 22 7.85 3.27 6.29
CA LEU A 22 7.42 1.87 6.36
C LEU A 22 8.55 0.97 6.87
N LYS A 23 9.79 1.21 6.43
CA LYS A 23 10.96 0.50 6.94
C LYS A 23 11.13 0.69 8.45
N TRP A 24 11.05 1.92 8.95
CA TRP A 24 11.15 2.17 10.39
C TRP A 24 10.04 1.47 11.18
N LEU A 25 8.79 1.53 10.69
CA LEU A 25 7.68 0.82 11.33
C LEU A 25 7.91 -0.70 11.35
N CYS A 26 8.41 -1.27 10.26
CA CYS A 26 8.71 -2.70 10.16
C CYS A 26 9.88 -3.11 11.06
N GLU A 27 10.95 -2.32 11.08
CA GLU A 27 12.12 -2.55 11.94
C GLU A 27 11.73 -2.52 13.43
N MET A 28 10.93 -1.54 13.85
CA MET A 28 10.47 -1.41 15.23
C MET A 28 9.49 -2.50 15.66
N SER A 29 8.71 -3.04 14.72
CA SER A 29 7.70 -4.08 14.99
C SER A 29 8.18 -5.51 14.75
N GLY A 30 9.37 -5.68 14.16
CA GLY A 30 9.87 -6.99 13.73
C GLY A 30 9.11 -7.59 12.55
N ARG A 31 8.34 -6.80 11.80
CA ARG A 31 7.59 -7.24 10.61
C ARG A 31 8.46 -7.13 9.36
N THR A 32 8.19 -7.94 8.33
CA THR A 32 8.90 -7.83 7.05
C THR A 32 8.17 -6.85 6.14
N LEU A 33 8.92 -5.93 5.52
CA LEU A 33 8.45 -5.07 4.44
C LEU A 33 8.70 -5.74 3.09
N TYR A 34 7.67 -5.86 2.28
CA TYR A 34 7.74 -6.29 0.88
C TYR A 34 7.40 -5.10 -0.01
N SER A 35 8.38 -4.59 -0.75
CA SER A 35 8.19 -3.48 -1.67
C SER A 35 8.28 -3.96 -3.11
N TYR A 36 7.22 -3.76 -3.87
CA TYR A 36 7.18 -4.04 -5.31
C TYR A 36 7.43 -2.74 -6.08
N GLU A 37 8.33 -2.80 -7.07
CA GLU A 37 8.66 -1.65 -7.92
C GLU A 37 8.68 -2.05 -9.41
N SER A 38 8.08 -1.21 -10.25
CA SER A 38 7.96 -1.43 -11.69
C SER A 38 8.92 -0.61 -12.54
N ASN A 39 9.42 0.51 -12.02
CA ASN A 39 10.43 1.31 -12.68
C ASN A 39 11.81 0.67 -12.48
N LYS A 40 12.42 0.25 -13.58
CA LYS A 40 13.65 -0.53 -13.57
C LYS A 40 14.85 0.28 -13.07
N GLU A 41 14.93 1.54 -13.46
CA GLU A 41 16.00 2.45 -13.06
C GLU A 41 15.95 2.70 -11.55
N TRP A 42 14.75 3.02 -11.04
CA TRP A 42 14.48 3.25 -9.63
C TRP A 42 14.75 2.00 -8.79
N TYR A 43 14.21 0.84 -9.21
CA TYR A 43 14.52 -0.46 -8.59
C TYR A 43 16.04 -0.69 -8.49
N GLY A 44 16.76 -0.42 -9.59
CA GLY A 44 18.21 -0.57 -9.63
C GLY A 44 18.98 0.37 -8.70
N GLN A 45 18.41 1.53 -8.33
CA GLN A 45 18.96 2.45 -7.35
C GLN A 45 18.71 1.93 -5.93
N VAL A 46 17.44 1.67 -5.58
CA VAL A 46 17.06 1.28 -4.21
C VAL A 46 17.68 -0.05 -3.78
N VAL A 47 17.76 -1.06 -4.65
CA VAL A 47 18.36 -2.35 -4.29
C VAL A 47 19.84 -2.23 -3.95
N LYS A 48 20.56 -1.28 -4.56
CA LYS A 48 21.98 -1.05 -4.25
C LYS A 48 22.17 -0.38 -2.89
N GLU A 49 21.24 0.50 -2.53
CA GLU A 49 21.32 1.30 -1.31
C GLU A 49 20.74 0.58 -0.08
N ASP A 50 19.90 -0.44 -0.28
CA ASP A 50 19.00 -0.91 0.76
C ASP A 50 18.97 -2.43 1.04
N PRO A 51 20.11 -3.09 1.30
CA PRO A 51 20.11 -4.48 1.72
C PRO A 51 19.77 -4.59 3.21
N LYS A 52 18.49 -4.56 3.58
CA LYS A 52 18.02 -4.88 4.94
C LYS A 52 17.41 -6.28 4.99
N PRO A 53 17.69 -7.11 6.02
CA PRO A 53 17.18 -8.48 6.07
C PRO A 53 15.65 -8.55 6.13
N PHE A 54 15.01 -7.55 6.75
CA PHE A 54 13.56 -7.40 6.89
C PHE A 54 12.90 -6.64 5.74
N HIS A 55 13.65 -6.18 4.73
CA HIS A 55 13.10 -5.47 3.57
C HIS A 55 13.36 -6.27 2.31
N LYS A 56 12.29 -6.83 1.74
CA LYS A 56 12.32 -7.55 0.47
C LYS A 56 11.89 -6.60 -0.63
N ILE A 57 12.77 -6.35 -1.59
CA ILE A 57 12.48 -5.51 -2.76
C ILE A 57 12.30 -6.44 -3.96
N ILE A 58 11.16 -6.32 -4.65
CA ILE A 58 10.77 -7.17 -5.76
C ILE A 58 10.55 -6.30 -7.00
N PHE A 59 11.27 -6.61 -8.08
CA PHE A 59 10.99 -5.98 -9.37
C PHE A 59 9.74 -6.59 -9.99
N CYS A 60 8.79 -5.75 -10.39
CA CYS A 60 7.49 -6.14 -10.91
C CYS A 60 7.16 -5.36 -12.19
N SER A 61 7.49 -5.95 -13.34
CA SER A 61 7.18 -5.36 -14.64
C SER A 61 5.70 -5.42 -15.01
N ASP A 62 4.94 -6.34 -14.42
CA ASP A 62 3.49 -6.46 -14.63
C ASP A 62 2.77 -6.73 -13.31
N TRP A 63 2.04 -5.71 -12.85
CA TRP A 63 1.24 -5.76 -11.63
C TRP A 63 0.23 -6.90 -11.62
N ALA A 64 -0.35 -7.26 -12.78
CA ALA A 64 -1.33 -8.33 -12.86
C ALA A 64 -0.76 -9.72 -12.49
N SER A 65 0.55 -9.90 -12.66
CA SER A 65 1.27 -11.12 -12.30
C SER A 65 1.93 -11.08 -10.91
N ALA A 66 1.85 -9.94 -10.21
CA ALA A 66 2.47 -9.79 -8.90
C ALA A 66 1.83 -10.77 -7.92
N ASP A 67 2.64 -11.62 -7.26
CA ASP A 67 2.17 -12.54 -6.23
C ASP A 67 1.93 -11.79 -4.92
N ILE A 68 0.70 -11.28 -4.74
CA ILE A 68 0.33 -10.39 -3.64
C ILE A 68 -0.90 -10.88 -2.86
N GLU A 69 -1.57 -11.94 -3.31
CA GLU A 69 -2.76 -12.51 -2.69
C GLU A 69 -2.45 -13.44 -1.50
N ARG A 70 -1.81 -12.89 -0.47
CA ARG A 70 -1.59 -13.53 0.83
C ARG A 70 -1.99 -12.60 1.96
N HIS A 71 -2.04 -13.09 3.19
CA HIS A 71 -2.38 -12.23 4.33
C HIS A 71 -1.31 -11.14 4.55
N TRP A 72 -1.77 -9.91 4.71
CA TRP A 72 -0.97 -8.72 5.03
C TRP A 72 -1.61 -7.97 6.18
N GLY A 73 -0.80 -7.50 7.13
CA GLY A 73 -1.34 -6.62 8.17
C GLY A 73 -1.46 -5.17 7.69
N LEU A 74 -0.65 -4.74 6.72
CA LEU A 74 -0.80 -3.43 6.10
C LEU A 74 -0.39 -3.49 4.63
N VAL A 75 -1.19 -2.88 3.78
CA VAL A 75 -0.85 -2.60 2.39
C VAL A 75 -0.80 -1.09 2.18
N PHE A 76 0.26 -0.60 1.54
CA PHE A 76 0.39 0.78 1.10
C PHE A 76 0.40 0.84 -0.44
N ILE A 77 -0.50 1.66 -1.02
CA ILE A 77 -0.70 1.75 -2.47
C ILE A 77 -0.30 3.12 -2.98
N ASP A 78 0.82 3.19 -3.70
CA ASP A 78 1.27 4.40 -4.39
C ASP A 78 2.01 4.14 -5.74
N HIS A 79 1.81 2.98 -6.36
CA HIS A 79 2.50 2.64 -7.60
C HIS A 79 1.97 3.35 -8.85
N SER A 80 2.83 3.45 -9.87
CA SER A 80 2.39 3.69 -11.25
C SER A 80 2.22 2.37 -12.00
N PRO A 81 1.36 2.30 -13.04
CA PRO A 81 0.51 3.36 -13.57
C PRO A 81 -0.80 3.52 -12.76
N LEU A 82 -1.27 4.77 -12.63
CA LEU A 82 -2.41 5.18 -11.79
C LEU A 82 -3.68 4.33 -12.00
N ARG A 83 -3.97 3.97 -13.26
CA ARG A 83 -5.16 3.19 -13.63
C ARG A 83 -5.13 1.75 -13.13
N LYS A 84 -3.99 1.22 -12.68
CA LYS A 84 -3.89 -0.16 -12.17
C LYS A 84 -4.17 -0.25 -10.67
N ARG A 85 -3.96 0.82 -9.91
CA ARG A 85 -4.14 0.85 -8.44
C ARG A 85 -5.48 0.26 -7.99
N HIS A 86 -6.60 0.63 -8.61
CA HIS A 86 -7.91 0.07 -8.22
C HIS A 86 -8.03 -1.44 -8.49
N ILE A 87 -7.35 -1.97 -9.50
CA ILE A 87 -7.35 -3.42 -9.79
C ILE A 87 -6.58 -4.14 -8.69
N ASP A 88 -5.42 -3.62 -8.30
CA ASP A 88 -4.58 -4.23 -7.26
C ASP A 88 -5.20 -4.09 -5.86
N ILE A 89 -5.82 -2.94 -5.56
CA ILE A 89 -6.65 -2.77 -4.35
C ILE A 89 -7.78 -3.80 -4.31
N LYS A 90 -8.46 -4.04 -5.43
CA LYS A 90 -9.54 -5.04 -5.51
C LYS A 90 -9.01 -6.46 -5.25
N ARG A 91 -7.85 -6.82 -5.79
CA ARG A 91 -7.19 -8.11 -5.53
C ARG A 91 -6.85 -8.29 -4.05
N LEU A 92 -6.46 -7.21 -3.37
CA LEU A 92 -6.06 -7.22 -1.97
C LEU A 92 -7.21 -7.05 -0.96
N ALA A 93 -8.44 -6.78 -1.42
CA ALA A 93 -9.53 -6.33 -0.55
C ALA A 93 -9.87 -7.27 0.63
N ASN A 94 -9.61 -8.57 0.48
CA ASN A 94 -9.84 -9.59 1.51
C ASN A 94 -8.54 -10.28 1.96
N HIS A 95 -7.40 -9.71 1.60
CA HIS A 95 -6.07 -10.23 1.94
C HIS A 95 -5.32 -9.32 2.90
N ALA A 96 -5.80 -8.11 3.14
CA ALA A 96 -5.15 -7.14 4.00
C ALA A 96 -6.05 -6.73 5.18
N ASP A 97 -5.46 -6.69 6.39
CA ASP A 97 -6.11 -6.14 7.57
C ASP A 97 -6.47 -4.67 7.34
N VAL A 98 -5.56 -3.88 6.76
CA VAL A 98 -5.76 -2.48 6.37
C VAL A 98 -5.05 -2.18 5.06
N ILE A 99 -5.70 -1.44 4.18
CA ILE A 99 -5.10 -0.86 2.97
C ILE A 99 -5.10 0.66 3.09
N VAL A 100 -3.93 1.28 2.92
CA VAL A 100 -3.73 2.73 2.87
C VAL A 100 -3.53 3.14 1.41
N ILE A 101 -4.36 4.06 0.94
CA ILE A 101 -4.47 4.45 -0.46
C ILE A 101 -4.13 5.93 -0.60
N HIS A 102 -3.13 6.25 -1.43
CA HIS A 102 -2.77 7.63 -1.77
C HIS A 102 -3.63 8.20 -2.92
N ASP A 103 -3.69 9.54 -2.96
CA ASP A 103 -4.36 10.34 -4.00
C ASP A 103 -5.88 10.16 -4.08
N THR A 104 -6.55 10.06 -2.94
CA THR A 104 -7.98 9.73 -2.87
C THR A 104 -8.91 10.94 -2.97
N GLN A 105 -8.41 12.08 -3.43
CA GLN A 105 -9.24 13.26 -3.68
C GLN A 105 -10.25 13.01 -4.83
N PRO A 106 -11.52 13.44 -4.72
CA PRO A 106 -12.56 13.16 -5.71
C PRO A 106 -12.20 13.57 -7.14
N GLU A 107 -11.48 14.68 -7.33
CA GLU A 107 -11.12 15.18 -8.65
C GLU A 107 -10.12 14.26 -9.39
N SER A 108 -9.41 13.42 -8.64
CA SER A 108 -8.47 12.42 -9.16
C SER A 108 -9.19 11.14 -9.63
N ASP A 109 -10.44 10.87 -9.19
CA ASP A 109 -11.12 9.60 -9.42
C ASP A 109 -11.25 9.22 -10.91
N LYS A 110 -11.34 10.22 -11.81
CA LYS A 110 -11.31 10.02 -13.28
C LYS A 110 -10.06 9.27 -13.79
N TYR A 111 -8.96 9.30 -13.04
CA TYR A 111 -7.72 8.60 -13.34
C TYR A 111 -7.62 7.26 -12.60
N TYR A 112 -7.98 7.23 -11.32
CA TYR A 112 -7.72 6.09 -10.44
C TYR A 112 -8.89 5.08 -10.36
N ASN A 113 -10.14 5.53 -10.56
CA ASN A 113 -11.37 4.74 -10.39
C ASN A 113 -11.56 4.17 -8.98
N TYR A 114 -11.19 4.92 -7.94
CA TYR A 114 -11.34 4.47 -6.55
C TYR A 114 -12.81 4.38 -6.10
N SER A 115 -13.69 5.20 -6.67
CA SER A 115 -15.14 5.11 -6.43
C SER A 115 -15.72 3.70 -6.69
N LYS A 116 -15.10 2.92 -7.59
CA LYS A 116 -15.51 1.54 -7.90
C LYS A 116 -15.07 0.51 -6.86
N ILE A 117 -14.04 0.82 -6.06
CA ILE A 117 -13.48 -0.12 -5.08
C ILE A 117 -13.86 0.21 -3.65
N PHE A 118 -14.19 1.46 -3.32
CA PHE A 118 -14.61 1.80 -1.95
C PHE A 118 -15.81 0.97 -1.45
N PRO A 119 -16.83 0.64 -2.27
CA PRO A 119 -17.93 -0.24 -1.84
C PRO A 119 -17.52 -1.68 -1.50
N LEU A 120 -16.29 -2.11 -1.84
CA LEU A 120 -15.79 -3.44 -1.49
C LEU A 120 -15.35 -3.53 -0.03
N PHE A 121 -15.26 -2.40 0.68
CA PHE A 121 -14.75 -2.32 2.04
C PHE A 121 -15.86 -1.98 3.04
N LYS A 122 -15.91 -2.73 4.14
CA LYS A 122 -16.85 -2.47 5.24
C LYS A 122 -16.54 -1.18 5.99
N TYR A 123 -15.25 -0.87 6.15
CA TYR A 123 -14.78 0.27 6.92
C TYR A 123 -13.87 1.15 6.07
N ARG A 124 -14.03 2.46 6.23
CA ARG A 124 -13.26 3.48 5.53
C ARG A 124 -13.05 4.69 6.42
N LEU A 125 -11.84 5.24 6.39
CA LEU A 125 -11.46 6.51 6.98
C LEU A 125 -10.78 7.35 5.91
N ASP A 126 -11.27 8.57 5.70
CA ASP A 126 -10.68 9.53 4.76
C ASP A 126 -9.89 10.60 5.54
N PHE A 127 -8.59 10.66 5.32
CA PHE A 127 -7.74 11.72 5.84
C PHE A 127 -7.62 12.85 4.80
N THR A 128 -8.38 13.92 5.01
CA THR A 128 -8.55 15.03 4.05
C THR A 128 -7.90 16.34 4.49
N LYS A 129 -7.21 16.34 5.64
CA LYS A 129 -6.64 17.55 6.26
C LYS A 129 -5.51 18.18 5.45
N PHE A 130 -4.74 17.36 4.73
CA PHE A 130 -3.64 17.80 3.88
C PHE A 130 -3.72 17.07 2.53
N LYS A 131 -3.21 17.71 1.47
CA LYS A 131 -3.06 17.07 0.17
C LYS A 131 -1.68 16.39 0.04
N PRO A 132 -1.57 15.28 -0.69
CA PRO A 132 -2.68 14.51 -1.27
C PRO A 132 -3.55 13.87 -0.17
N TRP A 133 -4.85 13.71 -0.45
CA TRP A 133 -5.73 12.98 0.46
C TRP A 133 -5.34 11.51 0.47
N THR A 134 -5.48 10.90 1.64
CA THR A 134 -5.16 9.49 1.87
C THR A 134 -6.36 8.83 2.52
N SER A 135 -6.74 7.64 2.05
CA SER A 135 -7.80 6.85 2.69
C SER A 135 -7.24 5.57 3.28
N ALA A 136 -7.74 5.16 4.44
CA ALA A 136 -7.56 3.82 4.96
C ALA A 136 -8.87 3.04 4.79
N VAL A 137 -8.78 1.80 4.30
CA VAL A 137 -9.93 0.91 4.11
C VAL A 137 -9.66 -0.47 4.67
N SER A 138 -10.72 -1.17 5.09
CA SER A 138 -10.60 -2.51 5.66
C SER A 138 -11.93 -3.28 5.61
N ASN A 139 -11.83 -4.62 5.55
CA ASN A 139 -12.93 -5.56 5.74
C ASN A 139 -12.92 -6.29 7.09
N PHE A 140 -11.87 -6.08 7.89
CA PHE A 140 -11.58 -6.82 9.12
C PHE A 140 -11.51 -5.93 10.37
N ILE A 141 -11.01 -4.70 10.22
CA ILE A 141 -10.78 -3.75 11.31
C ILE A 141 -11.56 -2.47 11.05
N ASP A 142 -12.26 -1.98 12.06
CA ASP A 142 -12.98 -0.71 11.96
C ASP A 142 -12.02 0.49 12.00
N VAL A 143 -11.51 0.84 10.82
CA VAL A 143 -10.56 1.94 10.63
C VAL A 143 -11.16 3.32 10.95
N SER A 144 -12.48 3.46 10.95
CA SER A 144 -13.15 4.73 11.26
C SER A 144 -13.00 5.14 12.74
N LYS A 145 -12.67 4.18 13.61
CA LYS A 145 -12.44 4.39 15.05
C LYS A 145 -10.97 4.57 15.42
N LEU A 146 -10.07 4.60 14.43
CA LEU A 146 -8.63 4.71 14.64
C LEU A 146 -8.09 6.14 14.51
N GLY A 147 -8.96 7.11 14.19
CA GLY A 147 -8.64 8.53 14.02
C GLY A 147 -9.06 9.40 15.19
#